data_AF-A0AA38J1A6-F1
#
_entry.id   AF-A0AA38J1A6-F1
#
_cell.length_a   1.000
_cell.length_b   1.000
_cell.length_c   1.000
_cell.angle_alpha   90.00
_cell.angle_beta   90.00
_cell.angle_gamma   90.00
#
_symmetry.space_group_name_H-M   'P 1'
#
loop_
_entity.id
_entity.type
_entity.pdbx_description
1 polymer ?
#
loop_
_entity_poly.entity_id
_entity_poly.type
_entity_poly.pdbx_seq_one_letter_code
_entity_poly.pdbx_strand_id
1 'polypeptide(L)'
;MGNIDSNLTVINNTKQDIVSTSAYSCANFDWRGNNRPDRNFQGYKIKAKGGSITQSAVLRKQAKHCPFNMKLTFSDGTVDEFRIHQKHVVGCCAGFNHMRRSHDIVYHTVNRNTLVITVKNTSQQLQNEKAEEKNKEGEALMKQKQHEAAMKKFDEALGLANQAATTNKVKKNKSQACNEFGKACLQQGCDLEADVKQDKSKEAQGKFDQAKRMFQQAISLSNVAEYQKNMNLVNLKIEGNRLFNEANDLEQAAFTLFKNGASDNSVAQNKYKEGLEKYKEAVKKFEAGAKIDPSKFDDSVTIANECVTEVAKVIDNIDQAELNNNVGKMNADEEKKEESKDDQVVDTSFIQQVDGAEN
;
A
#
# COMPACT_ATOMS: atom_id res chain seq x y z
N MET A 1 -57.27 40.40 30.00
CA MET A 1 -56.71 39.18 29.37
C MET A 1 -55.20 39.15 29.64
N GLY A 2 -54.71 38.17 30.39
CA GLY A 2 -53.28 38.08 30.76
C GLY A 2 -52.38 37.64 29.60
N ASN A 3 -51.08 37.92 29.73
CA ASN A 3 -50.04 37.48 28.83
C ASN A 3 -49.07 36.54 29.57
N ILE A 4 -48.28 35.78 28.83
CA ILE A 4 -47.15 35.02 29.36
C ILE A 4 -45.91 35.52 28.65
N ASP A 5 -45.01 36.15 29.41
CA ASP A 5 -43.72 36.57 28.90
C ASP A 5 -42.79 35.36 28.87
N SER A 6 -42.23 35.10 27.69
CA SER A 6 -41.31 34.00 27.46
C SER A 6 -40.15 34.45 26.58
N ASN A 7 -39.13 33.62 26.46
CA ASN A 7 -38.03 33.83 25.52
C ASN A 7 -37.85 32.60 24.63
N LEU A 8 -37.35 32.82 23.42
CA LEU A 8 -36.88 31.79 22.51
C LEU A 8 -35.38 31.96 22.34
N THR A 9 -34.61 30.93 22.69
CA THR A 9 -33.17 30.88 22.51
C THR A 9 -32.80 29.77 21.54
N VAL A 10 -31.96 30.07 20.55
CA VAL A 10 -31.33 29.07 19.69
C VAL A 10 -29.83 29.09 19.95
N ILE A 11 -29.26 27.92 20.24
CA ILE A 11 -27.83 27.69 20.48
C ILE A 11 -27.30 26.79 19.37
N ASN A 12 -26.22 27.24 18.71
CA ASN A 12 -25.55 26.50 17.65
C ASN A 12 -24.27 25.85 18.19
N ASN A 13 -24.36 24.55 18.52
CA ASN A 13 -23.20 23.75 18.93
C ASN A 13 -22.64 22.91 17.77
N THR A 14 -23.04 23.21 16.53
CA THR A 14 -22.46 22.59 15.33
C THR A 14 -21.12 23.22 14.98
N LYS A 15 -20.44 22.68 13.96
CA LYS A 15 -19.22 23.28 13.38
C LYS A 15 -19.51 24.29 12.26
N GLN A 16 -20.76 24.40 11.84
CA GLN A 16 -21.20 25.27 10.75
C GLN A 16 -21.90 26.49 11.33
N ASP A 17 -21.69 27.65 10.73
CA ASP A 17 -22.46 28.83 11.11
C ASP A 17 -23.90 28.64 10.65
N ILE A 18 -24.88 29.02 11.47
CA ILE A 18 -26.24 29.24 10.97
C ILE A 18 -26.19 30.61 10.30
N VAL A 19 -26.34 30.63 8.98
CA VAL A 19 -26.26 31.84 8.16
C VAL A 19 -27.61 32.53 7.97
N SER A 20 -28.70 31.83 8.29
CA SER A 20 -30.05 32.39 8.30
C SER A 20 -30.98 31.57 9.19
N THR A 21 -31.83 32.27 9.94
CA THR A 21 -32.94 31.71 10.72
C THR A 21 -34.26 32.25 10.20
N SER A 22 -35.30 31.43 10.15
CA SER A 22 -36.66 31.92 9.89
C SER A 22 -37.69 31.12 10.65
N ALA A 23 -38.53 31.80 11.41
CA ALA A 23 -39.74 31.22 11.96
C ALA A 23 -40.98 31.55 11.10
N TYR A 24 -41.95 30.65 11.02
CA TYR A 24 -43.19 30.84 10.23
C TYR A 24 -44.33 29.99 10.79
N SER A 25 -45.49 30.06 10.13
CA SER A 25 -46.72 29.36 10.54
C SER A 25 -47.20 29.74 11.95
N CYS A 26 -47.00 31.00 12.34
CA CYS A 26 -47.44 31.55 13.63
C CYS A 26 -48.83 32.20 13.51
N ALA A 27 -49.83 31.75 14.29
CA ALA A 27 -51.17 32.34 14.29
C ALA A 27 -51.24 33.64 15.12
N ASN A 28 -51.89 34.70 14.59
CA ASN A 28 -52.09 35.97 15.33
C ASN A 28 -52.81 35.80 16.68
N PHE A 29 -53.65 34.77 16.81
CA PHE A 29 -54.39 34.46 18.02
C PHE A 29 -53.49 34.00 19.18
N ASP A 30 -52.32 33.43 18.88
CA ASP A 30 -51.47 32.77 19.88
C ASP A 30 -50.47 33.73 20.55
N TRP A 31 -50.06 34.78 19.83
CA TRP A 31 -49.06 35.76 20.26
C TRP A 31 -49.63 37.19 20.40
N ARG A 32 -48.88 38.05 21.07
CA ARG A 32 -49.14 39.50 21.19
C ARG A 32 -48.13 40.31 20.38
N GLY A 33 -48.65 41.20 19.53
CA GLY A 33 -47.86 42.25 18.89
C GLY A 33 -46.72 41.73 18.02
N ASN A 34 -45.58 42.42 18.08
CA ASN A 34 -44.39 42.10 17.29
C ASN A 34 -43.49 41.04 17.92
N ASN A 35 -43.82 40.53 19.12
CA ASN A 35 -43.06 39.48 19.81
C ASN A 35 -43.47 38.07 19.35
N ARG A 36 -43.81 37.94 18.07
CA ARG A 36 -44.17 36.68 17.42
C ARG A 36 -42.91 36.15 16.73
N PRO A 37 -42.58 34.84 16.82
CA PRO A 37 -41.33 34.29 16.28
C PRO A 37 -41.10 34.64 14.81
N ASP A 38 -42.13 34.60 13.98
CA ASP A 38 -42.04 34.94 12.56
C ASP A 38 -41.77 36.42 12.26
N ARG A 39 -41.82 37.30 13.27
CA ARG A 39 -41.51 38.74 13.15
C ARG A 39 -40.18 39.11 13.80
N ASN A 40 -39.86 38.51 14.94
CA ASN A 40 -38.68 38.89 15.72
C ASN A 40 -37.55 37.87 15.69
N PHE A 41 -37.74 36.73 15.01
CA PHE A 41 -36.75 35.67 14.83
C PHE A 41 -36.50 35.41 13.33
N GLN A 42 -36.04 36.43 12.58
CA GLN A 42 -35.79 36.38 11.14
C GLN A 42 -34.38 36.84 10.79
N GLY A 43 -33.71 36.11 9.90
CA GLY A 43 -32.43 36.51 9.28
C GLY A 43 -31.22 36.53 10.22
N TYR A 44 -31.32 35.95 11.43
CA TYR A 44 -30.18 35.93 12.34
C TYR A 44 -29.08 35.00 11.85
N LYS A 45 -27.84 35.42 12.12
CA LYS A 45 -26.65 34.59 11.97
C LYS A 45 -26.18 34.15 13.34
N ILE A 46 -25.92 32.86 13.52
CA ILE A 46 -25.49 32.28 14.80
C ILE A 46 -24.20 31.51 14.56
N LYS A 47 -23.10 32.00 15.14
CA LYS A 47 -21.77 31.40 14.99
C LYS A 47 -21.76 29.95 15.48
N ALA A 48 -20.97 29.11 14.82
CA ALA A 48 -20.65 27.76 15.24
C ALA A 48 -20.03 27.70 16.64
N LYS A 49 -19.97 26.50 17.23
CA LYS A 49 -19.25 26.21 18.48
C LYS A 49 -19.72 27.05 19.69
N GLY A 50 -21.03 27.17 19.88
CA GLY A 50 -21.63 27.76 21.07
C GLY A 50 -22.24 29.15 20.88
N GLY A 51 -22.30 29.67 19.66
CA GLY A 51 -23.03 30.91 19.39
C GLY A 51 -24.52 30.74 19.73
N SER A 52 -25.16 31.84 20.15
CA SER A 52 -26.58 31.83 20.49
C SER A 52 -27.26 33.16 20.17
N ILE A 53 -28.58 33.10 20.08
CA ILE A 53 -29.46 34.28 19.99
C ILE A 53 -30.70 34.03 20.85
N THR A 54 -31.14 35.07 21.55
CA THR A 54 -32.34 35.04 22.39
C THR A 54 -33.26 36.18 21.99
N GLN A 55 -34.55 35.89 21.83
CA GLN A 55 -35.59 36.87 21.52
C GLN A 55 -36.79 36.68 22.44
N SER A 56 -37.41 37.78 22.86
CA SER A 56 -38.62 37.72 23.70
C SER A 56 -39.83 37.28 22.90
N ALA A 57 -40.69 36.46 23.48
CA ALA A 57 -41.94 36.01 22.89
C ALA A 57 -43.09 36.20 23.88
N VAL A 58 -44.10 36.99 23.52
CA VAL A 58 -45.24 37.28 24.40
C VAL A 58 -46.46 36.50 23.93
N LEU A 59 -46.87 35.54 24.74
CA LEU A 59 -47.95 34.61 24.44
C LEU A 59 -49.27 35.08 25.04
N ARG A 60 -50.39 34.77 24.38
CA ARG A 60 -51.71 35.00 24.96
C ARG A 60 -52.05 33.89 25.96
N LYS A 61 -52.53 34.26 27.14
CA LYS A 61 -52.91 33.27 28.18
C LYS A 61 -53.97 32.30 27.67
N GLN A 62 -54.94 32.76 26.88
CA GLN A 62 -56.03 31.93 26.34
C GLN A 62 -55.64 30.97 25.20
N ALA A 63 -54.48 31.16 24.55
CA ALA A 63 -54.09 30.31 23.41
C ALA A 63 -53.81 28.88 23.88
N LYS A 64 -54.54 27.87 23.41
CA LYS A 64 -54.33 26.49 23.90
C LYS A 64 -52.98 25.91 23.46
N HIS A 65 -52.54 26.28 22.26
CA HIS A 65 -51.25 25.90 21.70
C HIS A 65 -50.58 27.15 21.12
N CYS A 66 -49.25 27.12 20.96
CA CYS A 66 -48.52 28.18 20.28
C CYS A 66 -47.42 27.55 19.39
N PRO A 67 -47.81 26.80 18.34
CA PRO A 67 -46.87 26.14 17.44
C PRO A 67 -46.25 27.13 16.45
N PHE A 68 -44.97 26.99 16.18
CA PHE A 68 -44.30 27.64 15.06
C PHE A 68 -43.37 26.65 14.37
N ASN A 69 -43.13 26.89 13.08
CA ASN A 69 -42.09 26.22 12.35
C ASN A 69 -40.83 27.08 12.37
N MET A 70 -39.67 26.44 12.43
CA MET A 70 -38.36 27.07 12.38
C MET A 70 -37.54 26.40 11.29
N LYS A 71 -36.91 27.21 10.46
CA LYS A 71 -35.94 26.79 9.46
C LYS A 71 -34.59 27.44 9.76
N LEU A 72 -33.55 26.61 9.82
CA LEU A 72 -32.16 27.01 10.04
C LEU A 72 -31.37 26.62 8.80
N THR A 73 -30.67 27.58 8.20
CA THR A 73 -29.78 27.33 7.06
C THR A 73 -28.34 27.51 7.49
N PHE A 74 -27.51 26.51 7.20
CA PHE A 74 -26.11 26.45 7.62
C PHE A 74 -25.17 26.89 6.50
N SER A 75 -23.94 27.26 6.87
CA SER A 75 -22.90 27.72 5.94
C SER A 75 -22.48 26.69 4.89
N ASP A 76 -22.68 25.40 5.18
CA ASP A 76 -22.44 24.30 4.24
C ASP A 76 -23.64 24.01 3.32
N GLY A 77 -24.71 24.82 3.41
CA GLY A 77 -25.94 24.67 2.64
C GLY A 77 -26.93 23.64 3.19
N THR A 78 -26.59 22.92 4.27
CA THR A 78 -27.54 22.05 4.96
C THR A 78 -28.65 22.87 5.62
N VAL A 79 -29.79 22.22 5.87
CA VAL A 79 -30.98 22.89 6.39
C VAL A 79 -31.67 21.98 7.39
N ASP A 80 -31.95 22.53 8.57
CA ASP A 80 -32.91 21.94 9.50
C ASP A 80 -34.23 22.68 9.44
N GLU A 81 -35.31 21.91 9.45
CA GLU A 81 -36.67 22.43 9.50
C GLU A 81 -37.46 21.63 10.52
N PHE A 82 -38.03 22.30 11.53
CA PHE A 82 -38.75 21.64 12.61
C PHE A 82 -39.89 22.51 13.12
N ARG A 83 -40.87 21.85 13.76
CA ARG A 83 -42.00 22.49 14.42
C ARG A 83 -41.88 22.30 15.92
N ILE A 84 -42.10 23.37 16.69
CA ILE A 84 -42.11 23.32 18.15
C ILE A 84 -43.18 24.27 18.73
N HIS A 85 -43.56 24.05 19.98
CA HIS A 85 -44.54 24.88 20.70
C HIS A 85 -43.85 25.81 21.70
N GLN A 86 -44.01 27.13 21.55
CA GLN A 86 -43.46 28.11 22.50
C GLN A 86 -44.05 27.95 23.92
N LYS A 87 -45.30 27.47 24.01
CA LYS A 87 -45.97 27.15 25.29
C LYS A 87 -45.38 25.94 26.03
N HIS A 88 -44.37 25.27 25.48
CA HIS A 88 -43.60 24.27 26.22
C HIS A 88 -42.99 24.85 27.51
N VAL A 89 -42.64 26.14 27.52
CA VAL A 89 -42.03 26.81 28.69
C VAL A 89 -42.93 26.83 29.93
N VAL A 90 -44.24 26.70 29.75
CA VAL A 90 -45.24 26.64 30.83
C VAL A 90 -45.86 25.24 30.97
N GLY A 91 -45.21 24.20 30.44
CA GLY A 91 -45.61 22.79 30.61
C GLY A 91 -46.88 22.37 29.85
N CYS A 92 -47.34 23.17 28.89
CA CYS A 92 -48.63 22.94 28.25
C CYS A 92 -48.57 21.91 27.11
N CYS A 93 -47.57 21.98 26.23
CA CYS A 93 -47.42 21.05 25.11
C CYS A 93 -45.98 21.05 24.61
N ALA A 94 -45.36 19.87 24.52
CA ALA A 94 -43.98 19.70 24.05
C ALA A 94 -43.84 19.51 22.53
N GLY A 95 -44.96 19.48 21.79
CA GLY A 95 -45.04 19.06 20.39
C GLY A 95 -43.82 19.47 19.57
N PHE A 96 -42.94 18.51 19.30
CA PHE A 96 -41.74 18.67 18.49
C PHE A 96 -41.81 17.71 17.31
N ASN A 97 -41.62 18.25 16.10
CA ASN A 97 -41.56 17.45 14.89
C ASN A 97 -40.42 17.94 14.01
N HIS A 98 -39.43 17.09 13.75
CA HIS A 98 -38.29 17.41 12.89
C HIS A 98 -38.62 17.05 11.44
N MET A 99 -38.98 18.04 10.65
CA MET A 99 -39.47 17.86 9.27
C MET A 99 -38.33 17.62 8.27
N ARG A 100 -37.20 18.32 8.44
CA ARG A 100 -35.97 18.11 7.67
C ARG A 100 -34.79 18.05 8.63
N ARG A 101 -34.09 16.91 8.65
CA ARG A 101 -33.05 16.58 9.62
C ARG A 101 -31.66 16.55 8.99
N SER A 102 -30.86 17.56 9.28
CA SER A 102 -29.42 17.59 8.99
C SER A 102 -28.59 17.48 10.28
N HIS A 103 -29.14 17.91 11.41
CA HIS A 103 -28.48 17.87 12.72
C HIS A 103 -29.37 17.22 13.79
N ASP A 104 -28.81 17.03 14.98
CA ASP A 104 -29.59 16.67 16.16
C ASP A 104 -30.08 17.93 16.86
N ILE A 105 -31.39 18.01 17.12
CA ILE A 105 -32.01 19.14 17.79
C ILE A 105 -32.54 18.66 19.14
N VAL A 106 -32.07 19.33 20.20
CA VAL A 106 -32.51 19.11 21.57
C VAL A 106 -33.15 20.38 22.08
N TYR A 107 -34.26 20.28 22.79
CA TYR A 107 -34.93 21.42 23.38
C TYR A 107 -35.25 21.19 24.85
N HIS A 108 -35.25 22.26 25.63
CA HIS A 108 -35.62 22.23 27.04
C HIS A 108 -36.08 23.62 27.50
N THR A 109 -36.66 23.68 28.68
CA THR A 109 -37.09 24.93 29.32
C THR A 109 -36.07 25.35 30.38
N VAL A 110 -35.68 26.63 30.37
CA VAL A 110 -34.84 27.27 31.38
C VAL A 110 -35.64 28.35 32.11
N ASN A 111 -35.47 28.47 33.42
CA ASN A 111 -36.10 29.48 34.29
C ASN A 111 -37.65 29.59 34.17
N ARG A 112 -38.32 28.50 33.74
CA ARG A 112 -39.79 28.42 33.52
C ARG A 112 -40.37 29.47 32.56
N ASN A 113 -39.54 30.12 31.76
CA ASN A 113 -39.99 31.12 30.78
C ASN A 113 -39.19 31.10 29.47
N THR A 114 -38.08 30.35 29.38
CA THR A 114 -37.22 30.37 28.20
C THR A 114 -37.20 29.01 27.53
N LEU A 115 -37.60 28.95 26.26
CA LEU A 115 -37.45 27.78 25.41
C LEU A 115 -36.06 27.83 24.79
N VAL A 116 -35.21 26.86 25.12
CA VAL A 116 -33.88 26.72 24.55
C VAL A 116 -33.88 25.61 23.53
N ILE A 117 -33.44 25.90 22.32
CA ILE A 117 -33.25 24.96 21.23
C ILE A 117 -31.75 24.88 20.96
N THR A 118 -31.17 23.70 21.16
CA THR A 118 -29.75 23.43 20.92
C THR A 118 -29.61 22.55 19.70
N VAL A 119 -28.83 23.00 18.73
CA VAL A 119 -28.49 22.23 17.52
C VAL A 119 -27.09 21.66 17.64
N LYS A 120 -26.92 20.37 17.32
CA LYS A 120 -25.67 19.62 17.48
C LYS A 120 -25.40 18.74 16.26
N ASN A 121 -24.13 18.48 15.97
CA ASN A 121 -23.75 17.48 14.98
C ASN A 121 -24.26 16.09 15.40
N THR A 122 -24.71 15.31 14.42
CA THR A 122 -25.08 13.91 14.61
C THR A 122 -23.86 13.06 14.97
N SER A 123 -24.09 11.90 15.58
CA SER A 123 -23.02 10.93 15.86
C SER A 123 -22.23 10.53 14.60
N GLN A 124 -22.90 10.45 13.45
CA GLN A 124 -22.25 10.13 12.17
C GLN A 124 -21.32 11.27 11.71
N GLN A 125 -21.77 12.52 11.77
CA GLN A 125 -20.92 13.68 11.47
C GLN A 125 -19.69 13.70 12.38
N LEU A 126 -19.88 13.52 13.69
CA LEU A 126 -18.78 13.47 14.66
C LEU A 126 -17.81 12.30 14.40
N GLN A 127 -18.30 11.14 13.99
CA GLN A 127 -17.45 10.00 13.65
C GLN A 127 -16.61 10.27 12.39
N ASN A 128 -17.22 10.84 11.34
CA ASN A 128 -16.50 11.20 10.12
C ASN A 128 -15.45 12.29 10.37
N GLU A 129 -15.74 13.24 11.27
CA GLU A 129 -14.78 14.24 11.69
C GLU A 129 -13.55 13.62 12.38
N LYS A 130 -13.75 12.62 13.24
CA LYS A 130 -12.63 11.87 13.84
C LYS A 130 -11.81 11.16 12.77
N ALA A 131 -12.45 10.64 11.72
CA ALA A 131 -11.74 10.05 10.58
C ALA A 131 -10.84 11.08 9.87
N GLU A 132 -11.36 12.29 9.62
CA GLU A 132 -10.57 13.38 9.02
C GLU A 132 -9.39 13.81 9.88
N GLU A 133 -9.57 13.84 11.20
CA GLU A 133 -8.49 14.14 12.15
C GLU A 133 -7.40 13.07 12.09
N LYS A 134 -7.77 11.78 12.13
CA LYS A 134 -6.81 10.68 11.97
C LYS A 134 -6.11 10.69 10.61
N ASN A 135 -6.81 11.09 9.55
CA ASN A 135 -6.19 11.30 8.26
C ASN A 135 -5.12 12.41 8.30
N LYS A 136 -5.40 13.54 8.97
CA LYS A 136 -4.43 14.64 9.13
C LYS A 136 -3.24 14.24 9.99
N GLU A 137 -3.45 13.47 11.06
CA GLU A 137 -2.37 12.86 11.85
C GLU A 137 -1.46 12.00 10.97
N GLY A 138 -2.04 11.14 10.12
CA GLY A 138 -1.28 10.32 9.16
C GLY A 138 -0.50 11.15 8.14
N GLU A 139 -1.09 12.21 7.60
CA GLU A 139 -0.40 13.15 6.68
C GLU A 139 0.78 13.84 7.37
N ALA A 140 0.66 14.20 8.65
CA ALA A 140 1.75 14.79 9.42
C ALA A 140 2.90 13.80 9.64
N LEU A 141 2.59 12.53 9.95
CA LEU A 141 3.58 11.45 10.11
C LEU A 141 4.29 11.15 8.79
N MET A 142 3.59 11.21 7.65
CA MET A 142 4.19 11.08 6.33
C MET A 142 5.26 12.14 6.07
N LYS A 143 5.02 13.40 6.47
CA LYS A 143 6.02 14.48 6.35
C LYS A 143 7.27 14.22 7.19
N GLN A 144 7.16 13.44 8.25
CA GLN A 144 8.26 13.02 9.11
C GLN A 144 8.91 11.69 8.66
N LYS A 145 8.53 11.16 7.48
CA LYS A 145 8.96 9.85 6.96
C LYS A 145 8.66 8.66 7.90
N GLN A 146 7.71 8.83 8.83
CA GLN A 146 7.26 7.77 9.74
C GLN A 146 6.15 6.95 9.08
N HIS A 147 6.49 6.23 8.02
CA HIS A 147 5.50 5.62 7.13
C HIS A 147 4.62 4.56 7.81
N GLU A 148 5.17 3.70 8.65
CA GLU A 148 4.38 2.68 9.38
C GLU A 148 3.36 3.31 10.32
N ALA A 149 3.78 4.32 11.09
CA ALA A 149 2.89 5.06 11.99
C ALA A 149 1.81 5.80 11.19
N ALA A 150 2.15 6.38 10.05
CA ALA A 150 1.19 7.02 9.16
C ALA A 150 0.14 6.04 8.64
N MET A 151 0.55 4.86 8.16
CA MET A 151 -0.38 3.81 7.69
C MET A 151 -1.35 3.38 8.80
N LYS A 152 -0.88 3.22 10.03
CA LYS A 152 -1.75 2.91 11.19
C LYS A 152 -2.81 4.00 11.40
N LYS A 153 -2.45 5.28 11.26
CA LYS A 153 -3.41 6.39 11.34
C LYS A 153 -4.41 6.41 10.20
N PHE A 154 -3.99 6.06 9.00
CA PHE A 154 -4.92 5.91 7.88
C PHE A 154 -5.87 4.71 8.07
N ASP A 155 -5.42 3.63 8.69
CA ASP A 155 -6.30 2.50 9.06
C ASP A 155 -7.33 2.89 10.12
N GLU A 156 -6.90 3.60 11.18
CA GLU A 156 -7.82 4.19 12.17
C GLU A 156 -8.84 5.12 11.49
N ALA A 157 -8.40 5.95 10.53
CA ALA A 157 -9.28 6.83 9.77
C ALA A 157 -10.27 6.07 8.90
N LEU A 158 -9.84 5.03 8.17
CA LEU A 158 -10.73 4.20 7.35
C LEU A 158 -11.79 3.47 8.17
N GLY A 159 -11.45 3.03 9.39
CA GLY A 159 -12.42 2.41 10.30
C GLY A 159 -13.49 3.37 10.83
N LEU A 160 -13.23 4.68 10.79
CA LEU A 160 -14.15 5.72 11.25
C LEU A 160 -14.91 6.41 10.11
N ALA A 161 -14.36 6.44 8.90
CA ALA A 161 -14.92 7.16 7.77
C ALA A 161 -16.29 6.58 7.36
N ASN A 162 -17.30 7.43 7.33
CA ASN A 162 -18.66 7.04 6.90
C ASN A 162 -19.16 7.86 5.70
N GLN A 163 -18.32 8.74 5.15
CA GLN A 163 -18.59 9.48 3.91
C GLN A 163 -17.63 9.07 2.81
N ALA A 164 -18.16 8.90 1.59
CA ALA A 164 -17.37 8.47 0.43
C ALA A 164 -16.19 9.42 0.13
N ALA A 165 -16.40 10.73 0.26
CA ALA A 165 -15.34 11.73 0.05
C ALA A 165 -14.17 11.54 1.03
N THR A 166 -14.47 11.37 2.32
CA THR A 166 -13.47 11.05 3.35
C THR A 166 -12.77 9.72 3.04
N THR A 167 -13.53 8.65 2.81
CA THR A 167 -12.98 7.32 2.53
C THR A 167 -12.03 7.35 1.34
N ASN A 168 -12.41 8.00 0.24
CA ASN A 168 -11.57 8.10 -0.96
C ASN A 168 -10.29 8.92 -0.69
N LYS A 169 -10.39 10.01 0.07
CA LYS A 169 -9.23 10.81 0.48
C LYS A 169 -8.25 9.98 1.33
N VAL A 170 -8.76 9.25 2.33
CA VAL A 170 -7.93 8.41 3.20
C VAL A 170 -7.29 7.27 2.41
N LYS A 171 -8.02 6.60 1.51
CA LYS A 171 -7.47 5.55 0.64
C LYS A 171 -6.31 6.07 -0.23
N LYS A 172 -6.46 7.27 -0.81
CA LYS A 172 -5.41 7.92 -1.59
C LYS A 172 -4.16 8.21 -0.73
N ASN A 173 -4.35 8.74 0.47
CA ASN A 173 -3.23 9.04 1.36
C ASN A 173 -2.53 7.76 1.85
N LYS A 174 -3.31 6.72 2.19
CA LYS A 174 -2.78 5.42 2.57
C LYS A 174 -1.99 4.76 1.43
N SER A 175 -2.51 4.80 0.20
CA SER A 175 -1.81 4.21 -0.95
C SER A 175 -0.47 4.89 -1.21
N GLN A 176 -0.41 6.22 -1.06
CA GLN A 176 0.84 6.98 -1.13
C GLN A 176 1.81 6.56 -0.02
N ALA A 177 1.33 6.39 1.22
CA ALA A 177 2.16 5.93 2.33
C ALA A 177 2.73 4.53 2.12
N CYS A 178 1.92 3.59 1.64
CA CYS A 178 2.37 2.26 1.25
C CYS A 178 3.43 2.34 0.15
N ASN A 179 3.23 3.16 -0.89
CA ASN A 179 4.19 3.30 -1.98
C ASN A 179 5.54 3.86 -1.49
N GLU A 180 5.53 4.94 -0.71
CA GLU A 180 6.77 5.53 -0.18
C GLU A 180 7.50 4.58 0.77
N PHE A 181 6.76 3.84 1.60
CA PHE A 181 7.38 2.83 2.45
C PHE A 181 7.95 1.67 1.63
N GLY A 182 7.27 1.24 0.57
CA GLY A 182 7.77 0.22 -0.35
C GLY A 182 9.08 0.63 -1.02
N LYS A 183 9.19 1.90 -1.46
CA LYS A 183 10.44 2.45 -2.00
C LYS A 183 11.58 2.43 -0.98
N ALA A 184 11.30 2.80 0.27
CA ALA A 184 12.29 2.77 1.35
C ALA A 184 12.77 1.34 1.62
N CYS A 185 11.87 0.36 1.66
CA CYS A 185 12.21 -1.05 1.81
C CYS A 185 13.03 -1.58 0.62
N LEU A 186 12.67 -1.21 -0.62
CA LEU A 186 13.45 -1.58 -1.81
C LEU A 186 14.88 -1.03 -1.74
N GLN A 187 15.04 0.25 -1.38
CA GLN A 187 16.37 0.84 -1.18
C GLN A 187 17.15 0.11 -0.08
N GLN A 188 16.54 -0.14 1.08
CA GLN A 188 17.19 -0.88 2.16
C GLN A 188 17.63 -2.28 1.73
N GLY A 189 16.84 -2.98 0.92
CA GLY A 189 17.23 -4.26 0.35
C GLY A 189 18.47 -4.15 -0.53
N CYS A 190 18.51 -3.16 -1.43
CA CYS A 190 19.69 -2.90 -2.26
C CYS A 190 20.93 -2.53 -1.42
N ASP A 191 20.76 -1.69 -0.39
CA ASP A 191 21.86 -1.28 0.49
C ASP A 191 22.44 -2.48 1.26
N LEU A 192 21.59 -3.43 1.65
CA LEU A 192 22.02 -4.68 2.31
C LEU A 192 22.78 -5.61 1.37
N GLU A 193 22.42 -5.66 0.09
CA GLU A 193 23.16 -6.44 -0.92
C GLU A 193 24.53 -5.83 -1.24
N ALA A 194 24.62 -4.50 -1.23
CA ALA A 194 25.87 -3.78 -1.49
C ALA A 194 26.88 -3.89 -0.32
N ASP A 195 26.45 -4.37 0.86
CA ASP A 195 27.32 -4.51 2.02
C ASP A 195 28.21 -5.76 1.93
N VAL A 196 29.42 -5.57 1.40
CA VAL A 196 30.42 -6.64 1.22
C VAL A 196 31.02 -7.19 2.52
N LYS A 197 30.70 -6.63 3.69
CA LYS A 197 31.34 -7.02 4.96
C LYS A 197 30.70 -8.25 5.61
N GLN A 198 29.44 -8.52 5.30
CA GLN A 198 28.69 -9.62 5.89
C GLN A 198 27.64 -10.09 4.89
N ASP A 199 27.43 -11.40 4.78
CA ASP A 199 26.29 -11.92 4.03
C ASP A 199 24.98 -11.51 4.72
N LYS A 200 24.28 -10.54 4.10
CA LYS A 200 22.97 -10.05 4.51
C LYS A 200 21.88 -10.40 3.49
N SER A 201 22.12 -11.39 2.63
CA SER A 201 21.19 -11.82 1.57
C SER A 201 19.77 -12.11 2.10
N LYS A 202 19.65 -12.79 3.24
CA LYS A 202 18.36 -13.09 3.88
C LYS A 202 17.64 -11.84 4.38
N GLU A 203 18.38 -10.87 4.93
CA GLU A 203 17.81 -9.60 5.40
C GLU A 203 17.34 -8.77 4.19
N ALA A 204 18.13 -8.73 3.12
CA ALA A 204 17.77 -8.06 1.88
C ALA A 204 16.50 -8.65 1.26
N GLN A 205 16.40 -10.00 1.19
CA GLN A 205 15.20 -10.68 0.72
C GLN A 205 13.96 -10.30 1.54
N GLY A 206 14.09 -10.25 2.87
CA GLY A 206 13.01 -9.80 3.75
C GLY A 206 12.55 -8.36 3.45
N LYS A 207 13.48 -7.47 3.08
CA LYS A 207 13.17 -6.09 2.67
C LYS A 207 12.49 -6.02 1.31
N PHE A 208 12.91 -6.82 0.33
CA PHE A 208 12.22 -6.88 -0.96
C PHE A 208 10.79 -7.45 -0.83
N ASP A 209 10.60 -8.49 -0.01
CA ASP A 209 9.27 -9.03 0.28
C ASP A 209 8.37 -7.99 0.97
N GLN A 210 8.93 -7.21 1.90
CA GLN A 210 8.22 -6.10 2.52
C GLN A 210 7.85 -5.02 1.49
N ALA A 211 8.78 -4.64 0.61
CA ALA A 211 8.52 -3.68 -0.47
C ALA A 211 7.40 -4.15 -1.40
N LYS A 212 7.43 -5.42 -1.83
CA LYS A 212 6.39 -6.05 -2.65
C LYS A 212 5.02 -5.99 -1.98
N ARG A 213 4.92 -6.37 -0.71
CA ARG A 213 3.64 -6.29 0.04
C ARG A 213 3.11 -4.85 0.09
N MET A 214 3.98 -3.87 0.30
CA MET A 214 3.58 -2.47 0.36
C MET A 214 3.10 -1.93 -0.99
N PHE A 215 3.79 -2.24 -2.09
CA PHE A 215 3.31 -1.86 -3.42
C PHE A 215 1.99 -2.55 -3.79
N GLN A 216 1.77 -3.80 -3.35
CA GLN A 216 0.51 -4.52 -3.58
C GLN A 216 -0.65 -3.82 -2.88
N GLN A 217 -0.43 -3.39 -1.63
CA GLN A 217 -1.41 -2.61 -0.88
C GLN A 217 -1.65 -1.22 -1.51
N ALA A 218 -0.61 -0.56 -2.01
CA ALA A 218 -0.76 0.73 -2.69
C ALA A 218 -1.67 0.60 -3.92
N ILE A 219 -1.45 -0.43 -4.76
CA ILE A 219 -2.23 -0.71 -5.96
C ILE A 219 -3.68 -1.08 -5.63
N SER A 220 -3.91 -1.89 -4.59
CA SER A 220 -5.27 -2.29 -4.20
C SER A 220 -6.10 -1.12 -3.66
N LEU A 221 -5.45 -0.11 -3.08
CA LEU A 221 -6.08 1.11 -2.59
C LEU A 221 -6.27 2.16 -3.70
N SER A 222 -5.38 2.20 -4.69
CA SER A 222 -5.41 3.20 -5.77
C SER A 222 -4.66 2.72 -7.01
N ASN A 223 -5.30 2.83 -8.17
CA ASN A 223 -4.71 2.46 -9.45
C ASN A 223 -3.84 3.59 -10.03
N VAL A 224 -2.61 3.72 -9.54
CA VAL A 224 -1.63 4.70 -10.02
C VAL A 224 -0.54 3.96 -10.79
N ALA A 225 -0.25 4.40 -12.03
CA ALA A 225 0.74 3.75 -12.90
C ALA A 225 2.14 3.67 -12.27
N GLU A 226 2.54 4.69 -11.50
CA GLU A 226 3.80 4.68 -10.76
C GLU A 226 3.89 3.49 -9.77
N TYR A 227 2.80 3.13 -9.11
CA TYR A 227 2.81 2.02 -8.15
C TYR A 227 3.01 0.68 -8.85
N GLN A 228 2.44 0.53 -10.05
CA GLN A 228 2.69 -0.64 -10.91
C GLN A 228 4.13 -0.68 -11.41
N LYS A 229 4.72 0.47 -11.76
CA LYS A 229 6.14 0.59 -12.11
C LYS A 229 7.04 0.11 -10.96
N ASN A 230 6.76 0.58 -9.73
CA ASN A 230 7.52 0.19 -8.53
C ASN A 230 7.33 -1.30 -8.17
N MET A 231 6.11 -1.83 -8.38
CA MET A 231 5.85 -3.27 -8.28
C MET A 231 6.68 -4.09 -9.28
N ASN A 232 6.77 -3.62 -10.52
CA ASN A 232 7.58 -4.29 -11.53
C ASN A 232 9.07 -4.28 -11.16
N LEU A 233 9.58 -3.15 -10.69
CA LEU A 233 10.96 -3.01 -10.19
C LEU A 233 11.28 -4.06 -9.11
N VAL A 234 10.47 -4.15 -8.06
CA VAL A 234 10.74 -5.12 -6.98
C VAL A 234 10.62 -6.57 -7.45
N ASN A 235 9.69 -6.88 -8.35
CA ASN A 235 9.54 -8.24 -8.89
C ASN A 235 10.74 -8.64 -9.75
N LEU A 236 11.26 -7.72 -10.58
CA LEU A 236 12.47 -7.96 -11.37
C LEU A 236 13.67 -8.21 -10.47
N LYS A 237 13.80 -7.45 -9.37
CA LYS A 237 14.87 -7.63 -8.40
C LYS A 237 14.80 -8.98 -7.70
N ILE A 238 13.65 -9.33 -7.12
CA ILE A 238 13.43 -10.62 -6.45
C ILE A 238 13.72 -11.78 -7.40
N GLU A 239 13.20 -11.72 -8.63
CA GLU A 239 13.37 -12.81 -9.59
C GLU A 239 14.81 -12.93 -10.09
N GLY A 240 15.49 -11.80 -10.36
CA GLY A 240 16.90 -11.81 -10.72
C GLY A 240 17.77 -12.41 -9.63
N ASN A 241 17.54 -12.03 -8.36
CA ASN A 241 18.26 -12.58 -7.22
C ASN A 241 18.00 -14.09 -7.03
N ARG A 242 16.76 -14.54 -7.22
CA ARG A 242 16.42 -15.96 -7.17
C ARG A 242 17.23 -16.76 -8.19
N LEU A 243 17.26 -16.29 -9.44
CA LEU A 243 18.02 -16.93 -10.52
C LEU A 243 19.53 -16.90 -10.26
N PHE A 244 20.06 -15.79 -9.76
CA PHE A 244 21.46 -15.64 -9.40
C PHE A 244 21.87 -16.61 -8.27
N ASN A 245 21.05 -16.75 -7.24
CA ASN A 245 21.30 -17.69 -6.15
C ASN A 245 21.20 -19.15 -6.61
N GLU A 246 20.24 -19.49 -7.47
CA GLU A 246 20.17 -20.82 -8.09
C GLU A 246 21.43 -21.13 -8.92
N ALA A 247 21.97 -20.13 -9.62
CA ALA A 247 23.21 -20.27 -10.37
C ALA A 247 24.41 -20.53 -9.43
N ASN A 248 24.54 -19.78 -8.34
CA ASN A 248 25.56 -20.00 -7.31
C ASN A 248 25.49 -21.42 -6.73
N ASP A 249 24.30 -21.92 -6.40
CA ASP A 249 24.12 -23.27 -5.86
C ASP A 249 24.56 -24.35 -6.86
N LEU A 250 24.25 -24.16 -8.15
CA LEU A 250 24.66 -25.05 -9.24
C LEU A 250 26.18 -25.02 -9.44
N GLU A 251 26.78 -23.84 -9.43
CA GLU A 251 28.22 -23.63 -9.54
C GLU A 251 28.97 -24.29 -8.38
N GLN A 252 28.51 -24.09 -7.14
CA GLN A 252 29.09 -24.69 -5.94
C GLN A 252 28.98 -26.23 -5.98
N ALA A 253 27.86 -26.76 -6.46
CA ALA A 253 27.68 -28.20 -6.66
C ALA A 253 28.61 -28.75 -7.75
N ALA A 254 28.77 -28.02 -8.87
CA ALA A 254 29.69 -28.37 -9.95
C ALA A 254 31.14 -28.41 -9.44
N PHE A 255 31.56 -27.38 -8.70
CA PHE A 255 32.88 -27.30 -8.09
C PHE A 255 33.16 -28.46 -7.14
N THR A 256 32.18 -28.84 -6.31
CA THR A 256 32.28 -29.97 -5.39
C THR A 256 32.46 -31.30 -6.13
N LEU A 257 31.70 -31.52 -7.21
CA LEU A 257 31.84 -32.72 -8.05
C LEU A 257 33.21 -32.78 -8.73
N PHE A 258 33.66 -31.65 -9.29
CA PHE A 258 34.96 -31.56 -9.95
C PHE A 258 36.11 -31.87 -8.98
N LYS A 259 36.04 -31.33 -7.75
CA LYS A 259 37.05 -31.58 -6.71
C LYS A 259 37.10 -33.03 -6.24
N ASN A 260 35.95 -33.71 -6.17
CA ASN A 260 35.86 -35.06 -5.62
C ASN A 260 36.22 -36.17 -6.62
N GLY A 261 36.63 -35.81 -7.84
CA GLY A 261 37.32 -36.70 -8.76
C GLY A 261 36.48 -37.87 -9.26
N ALA A 262 35.64 -37.61 -10.27
CA ALA A 262 35.23 -38.66 -11.19
C ALA A 262 36.11 -38.60 -12.44
N SER A 263 36.52 -39.75 -12.96
CA SER A 263 37.21 -39.90 -14.25
C SER A 263 36.40 -39.41 -15.47
N ASP A 264 35.17 -38.95 -15.23
CA ASP A 264 34.23 -38.36 -16.17
C ASP A 264 33.69 -37.04 -15.56
N ASN A 265 34.19 -35.91 -16.04
CA ASN A 265 33.82 -34.57 -15.56
C ASN A 265 32.52 -34.04 -16.19
N SER A 266 31.86 -34.81 -17.05
CA SER A 266 30.66 -34.40 -17.78
C SER A 266 29.53 -33.95 -16.84
N VAL A 267 29.38 -34.59 -15.68
CA VAL A 267 28.34 -34.23 -14.70
C VAL A 267 28.60 -32.86 -14.07
N ALA A 268 29.85 -32.58 -13.69
CA ALA A 268 30.24 -31.27 -13.16
C ALA A 268 30.11 -30.19 -14.24
N GLN A 269 30.56 -30.50 -15.46
CA GLN A 269 30.46 -29.60 -16.61
C GLN A 269 29.00 -29.25 -16.95
N ASN A 270 28.10 -30.23 -16.95
CA ASN A 270 26.67 -30.00 -17.18
C ASN A 270 26.07 -29.07 -16.12
N LYS A 271 26.48 -29.17 -14.85
CA LYS A 271 26.05 -28.24 -13.80
C LYS A 271 26.59 -26.83 -13.99
N TYR A 272 27.85 -26.67 -14.41
CA TYR A 272 28.36 -25.34 -14.79
C TYR A 272 27.56 -24.74 -15.95
N LYS A 273 27.23 -25.54 -16.97
CA LYS A 273 26.38 -25.10 -18.11
C LYS A 273 24.99 -24.67 -17.64
N GLU A 274 24.37 -25.44 -16.74
CA GLU A 274 23.08 -25.09 -16.13
C GLU A 274 23.15 -23.79 -15.32
N GLY A 275 24.20 -23.63 -14.49
CA GLY A 275 24.45 -22.42 -13.72
C GLY A 275 24.70 -21.19 -14.61
N LEU A 276 25.45 -21.36 -15.70
CA LEU A 276 25.70 -20.31 -16.69
C LEU A 276 24.39 -19.79 -17.32
N GLU A 277 23.48 -20.69 -17.71
CA GLU A 277 22.18 -20.27 -18.25
C GLU A 277 21.34 -19.52 -17.20
N LYS A 278 21.40 -19.94 -15.92
CA LYS A 278 20.75 -19.23 -14.82
C LYS A 278 21.32 -17.84 -14.58
N TYR A 279 22.64 -17.67 -14.62
CA TYR A 279 23.26 -16.35 -14.56
C TYR A 279 22.83 -15.46 -15.73
N LYS A 280 22.78 -15.99 -16.96
CA LYS A 280 22.27 -15.24 -18.13
C LYS A 280 20.81 -14.83 -17.97
N GLU A 281 19.97 -15.70 -17.40
CA GLU A 281 18.58 -15.34 -17.07
C GLU A 281 18.51 -14.24 -16.01
N ALA A 282 19.35 -14.30 -14.97
CA ALA A 282 19.45 -13.26 -13.95
C ALA A 282 19.87 -11.91 -14.55
N VAL A 283 20.89 -11.88 -15.42
CA VAL A 283 21.33 -10.69 -16.16
C VAL A 283 20.15 -10.07 -16.90
N LYS A 284 19.36 -10.85 -17.65
CA LYS A 284 18.18 -10.33 -18.38
C LYS A 284 17.18 -9.65 -17.45
N LYS A 285 16.95 -10.18 -16.24
CA LYS A 285 16.05 -9.56 -15.25
C LYS A 285 16.64 -8.26 -14.71
N PHE A 286 17.94 -8.26 -14.38
CA PHE A 286 18.62 -7.07 -13.87
C PHE A 286 18.71 -5.96 -14.91
N GLU A 287 19.02 -6.26 -16.16
CA GLU A 287 19.01 -5.29 -17.27
C GLU A 287 17.62 -4.71 -17.52
N ALA A 288 16.57 -5.54 -17.45
CA ALA A 288 15.20 -5.05 -17.53
C ALA A 288 14.87 -4.10 -16.38
N GLY A 289 15.40 -4.35 -15.18
CA GLY A 289 15.30 -3.47 -14.02
C GLY A 289 16.09 -2.17 -14.21
N ALA A 290 17.33 -2.26 -14.70
CA ALA A 290 18.22 -1.12 -14.95
C ALA A 290 17.64 -0.14 -15.98
N LYS A 291 16.90 -0.64 -16.98
CA LYS A 291 16.15 0.21 -17.93
C LYS A 291 15.09 1.08 -17.24
N ILE A 292 14.62 0.68 -16.06
CA ILE A 292 13.56 1.37 -15.30
C ILE A 292 14.15 2.28 -14.22
N ASP A 293 15.14 1.78 -13.47
CA ASP A 293 15.90 2.49 -12.45
C ASP A 293 17.33 1.91 -12.34
N PRO A 294 18.33 2.49 -13.04
CA PRO A 294 19.71 1.99 -13.04
C PRO A 294 20.31 1.86 -11.63
N SER A 295 20.01 2.82 -10.76
CA SER A 295 20.57 2.92 -9.40
C SER A 295 20.27 1.73 -8.49
N LYS A 296 19.33 0.86 -8.86
CA LYS A 296 18.94 -0.34 -8.10
C LYS A 296 19.50 -1.65 -8.65
N PHE A 297 20.07 -1.60 -9.85
CA PHE A 297 20.39 -2.78 -10.64
C PHE A 297 21.81 -2.77 -11.21
N ASP A 298 22.47 -1.63 -11.38
CA ASP A 298 23.80 -1.55 -12.03
C ASP A 298 24.83 -2.49 -11.39
N ASP A 299 24.89 -2.55 -10.06
CA ASP A 299 25.78 -3.47 -9.34
C ASP A 299 25.42 -4.93 -9.63
N SER A 300 24.13 -5.28 -9.62
CA SER A 300 23.66 -6.63 -9.91
C SER A 300 23.92 -7.04 -11.35
N VAL A 301 23.77 -6.13 -12.31
CA VAL A 301 24.12 -6.36 -13.73
C VAL A 301 25.61 -6.62 -13.86
N THR A 302 26.44 -5.80 -13.21
CA THR A 302 27.90 -5.92 -13.27
C THR A 302 28.36 -7.27 -12.70
N ILE A 303 27.96 -7.58 -11.47
CA ILE A 303 28.31 -8.83 -10.77
C ILE A 303 27.83 -10.04 -11.57
N ALA A 304 26.59 -10.03 -12.06
CA ALA A 304 26.06 -11.17 -12.82
C ALA A 304 26.79 -11.39 -14.14
N ASN A 305 27.20 -10.32 -14.85
CA ASN A 305 28.00 -10.45 -16.07
C ASN A 305 29.43 -10.96 -15.81
N GLU A 306 30.04 -10.57 -14.68
CA GLU A 306 31.32 -11.12 -14.25
C GLU A 306 31.21 -12.62 -13.99
N CYS A 307 30.18 -13.08 -13.25
CA CYS A 307 29.91 -14.50 -13.04
C CYS A 307 29.69 -15.27 -14.35
N VAL A 308 28.91 -14.73 -15.30
CA VAL A 308 28.75 -15.32 -16.64
C VAL A 308 30.11 -15.53 -17.32
N THR A 309 30.98 -14.53 -17.24
CA THR A 309 32.30 -14.56 -17.88
C THR A 309 33.21 -15.60 -17.22
N GLU A 310 33.25 -15.65 -15.89
CA GLU A 310 34.10 -16.59 -15.17
C GLU A 310 33.63 -18.04 -15.32
N VAL A 311 32.34 -18.32 -15.21
CA VAL A 311 31.81 -19.67 -15.39
C VAL A 311 32.00 -20.16 -16.83
N ALA A 312 31.86 -19.28 -17.83
CA ALA A 312 32.15 -19.64 -19.21
C ALA A 312 33.62 -20.07 -19.40
N LYS A 313 34.57 -19.34 -18.82
CA LYS A 313 36.00 -19.72 -18.83
C LYS A 313 36.24 -21.08 -18.16
N VAL A 314 35.56 -21.37 -17.06
CA VAL A 314 35.68 -22.66 -16.37
C VAL A 314 35.21 -23.80 -17.29
N ILE A 315 34.09 -23.62 -17.99
CA ILE A 315 33.57 -24.61 -18.95
C ILE A 315 34.57 -24.83 -20.08
N ASP A 316 35.08 -23.75 -20.69
CA ASP A 316 36.07 -23.84 -21.78
C ASP A 316 37.35 -24.57 -21.34
N ASN A 317 37.83 -24.31 -20.13
CA ASN A 317 39.00 -24.97 -19.57
C ASN A 317 38.75 -26.48 -19.33
N ILE A 318 37.54 -26.86 -18.90
CA ILE A 318 37.16 -28.27 -18.77
C ILE A 318 37.15 -28.94 -20.14
N ASP A 319 36.53 -28.32 -21.14
CA ASP A 319 36.49 -28.83 -22.52
C ASP A 319 37.91 -29.04 -23.09
N GLN A 320 38.81 -28.08 -22.90
CA GLN A 320 40.20 -28.19 -23.35
C GLN A 320 40.96 -29.32 -22.63
N ALA A 321 40.76 -29.47 -21.32
CA ALA A 321 41.40 -30.53 -20.54
C ALA A 321 40.93 -31.93 -20.96
N GLU A 322 39.63 -32.10 -21.23
CA GLU A 322 39.07 -33.35 -21.75
C GLU A 322 39.62 -33.69 -23.14
N LEU A 323 39.72 -32.69 -24.02
CA LEU A 323 40.24 -32.85 -25.37
C LEU A 323 41.72 -33.29 -25.36
N ASN A 324 42.56 -32.65 -24.53
CA ASN A 324 43.96 -33.01 -24.36
C ASN A 324 44.14 -34.42 -23.78
N ASN A 325 43.31 -34.83 -22.81
CA ASN A 325 43.34 -36.18 -22.25
C ASN A 325 42.97 -37.25 -23.29
N ASN A 326 41.98 -36.97 -24.14
CA ASN A 326 41.55 -37.90 -25.18
C ASN A 326 42.62 -38.05 -26.28
N VAL A 327 43.25 -36.95 -26.71
CA VAL A 327 44.39 -37.00 -27.66
C VAL A 327 45.58 -37.76 -27.07
N GLY A 328 45.90 -37.53 -25.80
CA GLY A 328 46.98 -38.25 -25.12
C GLY A 328 46.73 -39.76 -25.02
N LYS A 329 45.49 -40.19 -24.77
CA LYS A 329 45.10 -41.60 -24.77
C LYS A 329 45.20 -42.22 -26.17
N MET A 330 44.74 -41.50 -27.21
CA MET A 330 44.85 -41.97 -28.59
C MET A 330 46.31 -42.19 -29.02
N ASN A 331 47.20 -41.24 -28.71
CA ASN A 331 48.61 -41.37 -29.03
C ASN A 331 49.27 -42.53 -28.28
N ALA A 332 48.94 -42.72 -26.99
CA ALA A 332 49.46 -43.83 -26.20
C ALA A 332 48.94 -45.20 -26.67
N ASP A 333 47.71 -45.27 -27.19
CA ASP A 333 47.14 -46.48 -27.77
C ASP A 333 47.70 -46.78 -29.18
N GLU A 334 48.14 -45.76 -29.92
CA GLU A 334 48.89 -45.91 -31.17
C GLU A 334 50.32 -46.41 -30.93
N GLU A 335 51.05 -45.83 -29.97
CA GLU A 335 52.41 -46.29 -29.59
C GLU A 335 52.41 -47.76 -29.14
N LYS A 336 51.42 -48.18 -28.34
CA LYS A 336 51.27 -49.60 -27.93
C LYS A 336 50.95 -50.54 -29.10
N LYS A 337 50.25 -50.04 -30.13
CA LYS A 337 49.98 -50.83 -31.34
C LYS A 337 51.22 -50.96 -32.23
N GLU A 338 52.08 -49.95 -32.28
CA GLU A 338 53.35 -50.01 -33.01
C GLU A 338 54.36 -50.93 -32.31
N GLU A 339 54.52 -50.86 -30.98
CA GLU A 339 55.39 -51.79 -30.23
C GLU A 339 54.94 -53.26 -30.37
N SER A 340 53.63 -53.54 -30.51
CA SER A 340 53.13 -54.92 -30.69
C SER A 340 53.34 -55.51 -32.09
N LYS A 341 53.74 -54.69 -33.08
CA LYS A 341 54.01 -55.14 -34.46
C LYS A 341 55.47 -55.51 -34.71
N ASP A 342 56.41 -54.92 -33.96
CA ASP A 342 57.84 -55.23 -34.10
C ASP A 342 58.22 -56.59 -33.48
N ASP A 343 57.42 -57.13 -32.56
CA ASP A 343 57.62 -58.47 -31.97
C ASP A 343 57.10 -59.64 -32.83
N GLN A 344 56.52 -59.39 -34.02
CA GLN A 344 55.96 -60.45 -34.89
C GLN A 344 56.73 -60.72 -36.19
N VAL A 345 57.95 -60.20 -36.38
CA VAL A 345 58.75 -60.42 -37.60
C VAL A 345 60.07 -61.15 -37.33
N VAL A 346 60.02 -62.38 -36.80
CA VAL A 346 61.02 -63.44 -37.02
C VAL A 346 60.27 -64.77 -36.79
N ASP A 347 59.82 -65.51 -37.79
CA ASP A 347 60.61 -66.54 -38.45
C ASP A 347 59.72 -67.20 -39.54
N THR A 348 60.00 -66.97 -40.81
CA THR A 348 59.55 -67.86 -41.90
C THR A 348 60.51 -67.75 -43.07
N SER A 349 61.61 -68.50 -43.04
CA SER A 349 62.27 -68.90 -44.29
C SER A 349 63.12 -70.16 -44.15
N PHE A 350 62.79 -71.15 -44.99
CA PHE A 350 63.62 -72.21 -45.59
C PHE A 350 63.22 -73.66 -45.28
N ILE A 351 62.32 -74.20 -46.12
CA ILE A 351 62.46 -75.59 -46.60
C ILE A 351 62.26 -75.57 -48.12
N GLN A 352 63.35 -75.86 -48.83
CA GLN A 352 63.41 -76.04 -50.28
C GLN A 352 63.37 -77.55 -50.57
N GLN A 353 62.41 -77.98 -51.38
CA GLN A 353 62.35 -79.33 -51.96
C GLN A 353 63.49 -79.54 -52.95
N VAL A 354 64.13 -80.72 -52.90
CA VAL A 354 64.75 -81.36 -54.07
C VAL A 354 64.49 -82.86 -53.99
N ASP A 355 63.89 -83.39 -55.06
CA ASP A 355 63.62 -84.80 -55.36
C ASP A 355 64.91 -85.61 -55.63
N GLY A 356 64.83 -86.95 -55.48
CA GLY A 356 65.52 -87.87 -56.41
C GLY A 356 66.41 -88.99 -55.83
N ALA A 357 65.77 -90.16 -55.63
CA ALA A 357 66.10 -91.52 -56.11
C ALA A 357 67.47 -92.25 -55.87
N GLU A 358 67.32 -93.59 -55.73
CA GLU A 358 68.28 -94.73 -55.84
C GLU A 358 69.18 -94.99 -54.62
N ASN A 359 69.26 -96.19 -54.01
CA ASN A 359 68.93 -97.58 -54.36
C ASN A 359 68.45 -98.37 -53.12
#